data_AF-A0A396L2D7-F1
#
_entry.id   AF-A0A396L2D7-F1
#
_cell.length_a   1.000
_cell.length_b   1.000
_cell.length_c   1.000
_cell.angle_alpha   90.00
_cell.angle_beta   90.00
_cell.angle_gamma   90.00
#
_symmetry.space_group_name_H-M   'P 1'
#
loop_
_entity.id
_entity.type
_entity.pdbx_description
1 polymer ?
#
loop_
_entity_poly.entity_id
_entity_poly.type
_entity_poly.pdbx_seq_one_letter_code
_entity_poly.pdbx_strand_id
1 'polypeptide(L)'
;MEKDMKKQIAEASRELLFEDQVKKLTVKAIVDKCKITRQAFYYHFEDIPDLLKWILDQASSQLEKEIFEQEDEEKVLKRCFLIALESKPYMDKTMQTNYGQELEKMLRDHIYHLSMRIVEKKNLYQDCSYRDLKLVVRYHCEAITGILRNWTDEDSENLDHIVHEINLLMGGKIIP
;
A
#
# COMPACT_ATOMS: atom_id res chain seq x y z
N MET A 1 -14.86 -12.80 17.75
CA MET A 1 -16.04 -12.90 16.86
C MET A 1 -16.09 -11.78 15.83
N GLU A 2 -16.15 -10.49 16.20
CA GLU A 2 -16.24 -9.38 15.22
C GLU A 2 -15.02 -9.25 14.29
N LYS A 3 -13.79 -9.31 14.84
CA LYS A 3 -12.54 -9.28 14.07
C LYS A 3 -12.36 -10.50 13.16
N ASP A 4 -13.06 -11.60 13.46
CA ASP A 4 -12.97 -12.84 12.69
C ASP A 4 -13.82 -12.74 11.42
N MET A 5 -15.04 -12.21 11.51
CA MET A 5 -15.91 -12.01 10.35
C MET A 5 -15.34 -11.00 9.35
N LYS A 6 -14.77 -9.88 9.81
CA LYS A 6 -14.09 -8.92 8.92
C LYS A 6 -12.97 -9.57 8.11
N LYS A 7 -12.19 -10.47 8.73
CA LYS A 7 -11.14 -11.23 8.05
C LYS A 7 -11.71 -12.24 7.05
N GLN A 8 -12.77 -12.96 7.40
CA GLN A 8 -13.43 -13.90 6.48
C GLN A 8 -13.97 -13.16 5.23
N ILE A 9 -14.60 -11.99 5.41
CA ILE A 9 -15.07 -11.15 4.31
C ILE A 9 -13.90 -10.69 3.41
N ALA A 10 -12.79 -10.25 4.01
CA ALA A 10 -11.59 -9.85 3.28
C ALA A 10 -10.90 -11.02 2.54
N GLU A 11 -10.94 -12.21 3.11
CA GLU A 11 -10.41 -13.41 2.47
C GLU A 11 -11.26 -13.83 1.28
N ALA A 12 -12.59 -13.84 1.42
CA ALA A 12 -13.48 -14.14 0.31
C ALA A 12 -13.37 -13.12 -0.83
N SER A 13 -13.19 -11.83 -0.53
CA SER A 13 -12.97 -10.82 -1.57
C SER A 13 -11.65 -11.05 -2.32
N ARG A 14 -10.58 -11.44 -1.60
CA ARG A 14 -9.30 -11.86 -2.20
C ARG A 14 -9.51 -13.08 -3.11
N GLU A 15 -10.12 -14.16 -2.63
CA GLU A 15 -10.34 -15.36 -3.43
C GLU A 15 -11.17 -15.07 -4.70
N LEU A 16 -12.20 -14.22 -4.61
CA LEU A 16 -12.97 -13.79 -5.79
C LEU A 16 -12.10 -13.11 -6.86
N LEU A 17 -11.16 -12.27 -6.43
CA LEU A 17 -10.27 -11.53 -7.34
C LEU A 17 -9.15 -12.41 -7.91
N PHE A 18 -8.59 -13.32 -7.12
CA PHE A 18 -7.38 -14.05 -7.49
C PHE A 18 -7.65 -15.44 -8.05
N GLU A 19 -8.62 -16.17 -7.49
CA GLU A 19 -8.95 -17.54 -7.87
C GLU A 19 -10.08 -17.54 -8.90
N ASP A 20 -11.17 -16.84 -8.61
CA ASP A 20 -12.35 -16.80 -9.50
C ASP A 20 -12.21 -15.76 -10.62
N GLN A 21 -11.17 -14.91 -10.55
CA GLN A 21 -10.80 -13.91 -11.56
C GLN A 21 -11.95 -12.97 -11.95
N VAL A 22 -12.77 -12.57 -10.98
CA VAL A 22 -13.92 -11.70 -11.26
C VAL A 22 -13.45 -10.30 -11.67
N LYS A 23 -14.00 -9.77 -12.77
CA LYS A 23 -13.74 -8.38 -13.20
C LYS A 23 -14.51 -7.33 -12.41
N LYS A 24 -15.57 -7.75 -11.69
CA LYS A 24 -16.41 -6.87 -10.89
C LYS A 24 -16.60 -7.50 -9.53
N LEU A 25 -16.07 -6.83 -8.50
CA LEU A 25 -16.30 -7.24 -7.13
C LEU A 25 -17.65 -6.67 -6.69
N THR A 26 -18.52 -7.50 -6.11
CA THR A 26 -19.85 -7.07 -5.66
C THR A 26 -20.15 -7.64 -4.28
N VAL A 27 -20.94 -6.91 -3.49
CA VAL A 27 -21.37 -7.36 -2.15
C VAL A 27 -22.06 -8.71 -2.27
N LYS A 28 -22.87 -8.92 -3.33
CA LYS A 28 -23.54 -10.20 -3.60
C LYS A 28 -22.52 -11.35 -3.72
N ALA A 29 -21.51 -11.19 -4.59
CA ALA A 29 -20.50 -12.23 -4.78
C ALA A 29 -19.76 -12.57 -3.48
N ILE A 30 -19.43 -11.54 -2.69
CA ILE A 30 -18.74 -11.72 -1.39
C ILE A 30 -19.63 -12.49 -0.41
N VAL A 31 -20.88 -12.08 -0.23
CA VAL A 31 -21.76 -12.74 0.75
C VAL A 31 -22.14 -14.15 0.33
N ASP A 32 -22.29 -14.40 -0.98
CA ASP A 32 -22.52 -15.74 -1.52
C ASP A 32 -21.31 -16.65 -1.23
N LYS A 33 -20.08 -16.13 -1.37
CA LYS A 33 -18.84 -16.89 -1.09
C LYS A 33 -18.64 -17.15 0.41
N CYS A 34 -18.87 -16.14 1.26
CA CYS A 34 -18.81 -16.29 2.72
C CYS A 34 -19.97 -17.09 3.32
N LYS A 35 -21.04 -17.34 2.54
CA LYS A 35 -22.32 -17.89 3.02
C LYS A 35 -22.94 -17.07 4.16
N ILE A 36 -22.91 -15.75 4.02
CA ILE A 36 -23.53 -14.79 4.96
C ILE A 36 -24.64 -14.00 4.28
N THR A 37 -25.40 -13.20 5.06
CA THR A 37 -26.40 -12.29 4.49
C THR A 37 -25.78 -10.94 4.10
N ARG A 38 -26.47 -10.18 3.25
CA ARG A 38 -26.10 -8.77 2.99
C ARG A 38 -26.14 -7.93 4.26
N GLN A 39 -27.09 -8.19 5.18
CA GLN A 39 -27.12 -7.49 6.46
C GLN A 39 -25.85 -7.77 7.29
N ALA A 40 -25.35 -8.99 7.27
CA ALA A 40 -24.11 -9.34 7.95
C ALA A 40 -22.89 -8.63 7.34
N PHE A 41 -22.84 -8.48 6.01
CA PHE A 41 -21.81 -7.63 5.37
C PHE A 41 -21.91 -6.17 5.84
N TYR A 42 -23.11 -5.58 5.74
CA TYR A 42 -23.32 -4.17 6.08
C TYR A 42 -23.19 -3.85 7.58
N TYR A 43 -23.26 -4.88 8.43
CA TYR A 43 -22.90 -4.74 9.84
C TYR A 43 -21.41 -4.45 10.05
N HIS A 44 -20.56 -4.90 9.12
CA HIS A 44 -19.10 -4.78 9.23
C HIS A 44 -18.49 -3.70 8.33
N PHE A 45 -19.07 -3.48 7.14
CA PHE A 45 -18.57 -2.54 6.14
C PHE A 45 -19.72 -1.78 5.49
N GLU A 46 -19.56 -0.47 5.32
CA GLU A 46 -20.58 0.37 4.67
C GLU A 46 -20.78 -0.03 3.20
N ASP A 47 -19.67 -0.32 2.52
CA ASP A 47 -19.61 -0.76 1.14
C ASP A 47 -18.29 -1.50 0.84
N ILE A 48 -18.00 -1.75 -0.44
CA ILE A 48 -16.74 -2.38 -0.87
C ILE A 48 -15.54 -1.43 -0.68
N PRO A 49 -15.61 -0.14 -1.04
CA PRO A 49 -14.56 0.82 -0.71
C PRO A 49 -14.14 0.80 0.77
N ASP A 50 -15.09 0.75 1.72
CA ASP A 50 -14.78 0.65 3.15
C ASP A 50 -14.07 -0.68 3.50
N LEU A 51 -14.51 -1.80 2.92
CA LEU A 51 -13.79 -3.08 3.04
C LEU A 51 -12.35 -2.98 2.52
N LEU A 52 -12.17 -2.40 1.33
CA LEU A 52 -10.86 -2.28 0.70
C LEU A 52 -9.92 -1.38 1.51
N LYS A 53 -10.43 -0.26 2.02
CA LYS A 53 -9.71 0.61 2.94
C LYS A 53 -9.29 -0.15 4.20
N TRP A 54 -10.20 -0.92 4.79
CA TRP A 54 -9.88 -1.74 5.97
C TRP A 54 -8.77 -2.75 5.68
N ILE A 55 -8.79 -3.41 4.51
CA ILE A 55 -7.72 -4.33 4.08
C ILE A 55 -6.38 -3.60 3.99
N LEU A 56 -6.36 -2.42 3.35
CA LEU A 56 -5.16 -1.58 3.25
C LEU A 56 -4.64 -1.18 4.64
N ASP A 57 -5.51 -0.70 5.52
CA ASP A 57 -5.13 -0.28 6.87
C ASP A 57 -4.56 -1.45 7.69
N GLN A 58 -5.12 -2.66 7.55
CA GLN A 58 -4.54 -3.85 8.20
C GLN A 58 -3.15 -4.17 7.66
N ALA A 59 -2.96 -4.15 6.34
CA ALA A 59 -1.67 -4.44 5.71
C ALA A 59 -0.59 -3.43 6.15
N SER A 60 -0.96 -2.16 6.23
CA SER A 60 -0.02 -1.09 6.57
C SER A 60 0.30 -0.99 8.05
N SER A 61 -0.60 -1.39 8.94
CA SER A 61 -0.36 -1.30 10.39
C SER A 61 0.86 -2.10 10.86
N GLN A 62 1.10 -3.26 10.26
CA GLN A 62 2.27 -4.09 10.55
C GLN A 62 3.54 -3.47 9.97
N LEU A 63 3.45 -2.97 8.72
CA LEU A 63 4.55 -2.29 8.04
C LEU A 63 5.01 -1.04 8.81
N GLU A 64 4.07 -0.23 9.27
CA GLU A 64 4.37 0.96 10.09
C GLU A 64 5.19 0.63 11.33
N LYS A 65 4.83 -0.45 12.02
CA LYS A 65 5.57 -0.89 13.21
C LYS A 65 6.99 -1.30 12.85
N GLU A 66 7.16 -2.11 11.81
CA GLU A 66 8.48 -2.55 11.31
C GLU A 66 9.36 -1.36 10.90
N ILE A 67 8.78 -0.39 10.19
CA ILE A 67 9.46 0.84 9.76
C ILE A 67 9.99 1.64 10.96
N PHE A 68 9.18 1.73 12.02
CA PHE A 68 9.49 2.57 13.17
C PHE A 68 10.40 1.92 14.21
N GLU A 69 10.49 0.60 14.23
CA GLU A 69 11.41 -0.14 15.11
C GLU A 69 12.80 -0.32 14.47
N GLN A 70 12.93 -0.12 13.15
CA GLN A 70 14.19 -0.25 12.43
C GLN A 70 14.88 1.12 12.25
N GLU A 71 16.08 1.24 12.83
CA GLU A 71 16.90 2.46 12.75
C GLU A 71 17.51 2.65 11.36
N ASP A 72 17.93 1.56 10.73
CA ASP A 72 18.58 1.54 9.41
C ASP A 72 17.58 1.89 8.29
N GLU A 73 17.68 3.12 7.77
CA GLU A 73 16.80 3.69 6.75
C GLU A 73 16.81 2.89 5.44
N GLU A 74 17.96 2.36 5.05
CA GLU A 74 18.10 1.60 3.82
C GLU A 74 17.41 0.24 3.92
N LYS A 75 17.56 -0.43 5.08
CA LYS A 75 16.81 -1.68 5.35
C LYS A 75 15.31 -1.45 5.39
N VAL A 76 14.87 -0.34 5.98
CA VAL A 76 13.45 0.05 5.96
C VAL A 76 12.95 0.22 4.53
N LEU A 77 13.70 0.96 3.71
CA LEU A 77 13.34 1.20 2.32
C LEU A 77 13.31 -0.10 1.52
N LYS A 78 14.33 -0.96 1.66
CA LYS A 78 14.37 -2.29 1.03
C LYS A 78 13.14 -3.12 1.39
N ARG A 79 12.75 -3.13 2.67
CA ARG A 79 11.57 -3.84 3.15
C ARG A 79 10.29 -3.31 2.50
N CYS A 80 10.15 -1.99 2.36
CA CYS A 80 9.03 -1.37 1.66
C CYS A 80 8.95 -1.79 0.18
N PHE A 81 10.10 -1.82 -0.51
CA PHE A 81 10.18 -2.30 -1.90
C PHE A 81 9.73 -3.75 -2.02
N LEU A 82 10.26 -4.64 -1.18
CA LEU A 82 9.91 -6.06 -1.20
C LEU A 82 8.40 -6.28 -0.99
N ILE A 83 7.81 -5.61 0.00
CA ILE A 83 6.36 -5.72 0.26
C ILE A 83 5.54 -5.18 -0.92
N ALA A 84 5.95 -4.05 -1.50
CA ALA A 84 5.27 -3.49 -2.67
C ALA A 84 5.32 -4.44 -3.87
N LEU A 85 6.47 -5.07 -4.12
CA LEU A 85 6.66 -6.04 -5.21
C LEU A 85 5.89 -7.34 -4.98
N GLU A 86 5.92 -7.88 -3.76
CA GLU A 86 5.11 -9.05 -3.37
C GLU A 86 3.61 -8.78 -3.52
N SER A 87 3.18 -7.54 -3.22
CA SER A 87 1.78 -7.12 -3.28
C SER A 87 1.34 -6.70 -4.68
N LYS A 88 2.28 -6.47 -5.62
CA LYS A 88 1.99 -5.89 -6.93
C LYS A 88 0.97 -6.69 -7.75
N PRO A 89 1.04 -8.04 -7.87
CA PRO A 89 0.02 -8.81 -8.58
C PRO A 89 -1.37 -8.64 -7.97
N TYR A 90 -1.44 -8.46 -6.65
CA TYR A 90 -2.68 -8.24 -5.93
C TYR A 90 -3.28 -6.87 -6.25
N MET A 91 -2.44 -5.84 -6.20
CA MET A 91 -2.84 -4.50 -6.56
C MET A 91 -3.27 -4.42 -8.01
N ASP A 92 -2.49 -4.96 -8.95
CA ASP A 92 -2.79 -4.90 -10.39
C ASP A 92 -4.15 -5.53 -10.73
N LYS A 93 -4.47 -6.71 -10.18
CA LYS A 93 -5.80 -7.32 -10.39
C LYS A 93 -6.91 -6.49 -9.77
N THR A 94 -6.71 -5.96 -8.56
CA THR A 94 -7.73 -5.15 -7.88
C THR A 94 -7.98 -3.82 -8.61
N MET A 95 -6.94 -3.23 -9.20
CA MET A 95 -7.03 -2.03 -10.05
C MET A 95 -7.83 -2.26 -11.34
N GLN A 96 -7.94 -3.51 -11.82
CA GLN A 96 -8.75 -3.85 -13.00
C GLN A 96 -10.24 -3.99 -12.68
N THR A 97 -10.63 -3.90 -11.40
CA THR A 97 -12.03 -3.96 -10.99
C THR A 97 -12.74 -2.64 -11.19
N ASN A 98 -14.05 -2.64 -10.96
CA ASN A 98 -14.86 -1.43 -10.92
C ASN A 98 -14.51 -0.44 -9.79
N TYR A 99 -13.56 -0.78 -8.91
CA TYR A 99 -13.08 0.09 -7.83
C TYR A 99 -11.63 0.55 -8.02
N GLY A 100 -11.00 0.27 -9.17
CA GLY A 100 -9.59 0.53 -9.38
C GLY A 100 -9.16 1.99 -9.19
N GLN A 101 -9.90 2.94 -9.75
CA GLN A 101 -9.55 4.37 -9.60
C GLN A 101 -9.64 4.83 -8.14
N GLU A 102 -10.63 4.35 -7.40
CA GLU A 102 -10.82 4.68 -6.00
C GLU A 102 -9.71 4.08 -5.12
N LEU A 103 -9.35 2.83 -5.40
CA LEU A 103 -8.21 2.15 -4.78
C LEU A 103 -6.88 2.83 -5.06
N GLU A 104 -6.66 3.29 -6.28
CA GLU A 104 -5.44 4.02 -6.64
C GLU A 104 -5.32 5.29 -5.79
N LYS A 105 -6.42 6.02 -5.64
CA LYS A 105 -6.47 7.21 -4.79
C LYS A 105 -6.20 6.86 -3.33
N MET A 106 -6.87 5.84 -2.80
CA MET A 106 -6.66 5.39 -1.41
C MET A 106 -5.22 4.98 -1.15
N LEU A 107 -4.60 4.22 -2.05
CA LEU A 107 -3.21 3.78 -1.92
C LEU A 107 -2.24 4.97 -1.96
N ARG A 108 -2.45 5.91 -2.89
CA ARG A 108 -1.62 7.12 -3.01
C ARG A 108 -1.69 7.96 -1.74
N ASP A 109 -2.89 8.20 -1.23
CA ASP A 109 -3.10 8.95 0.02
C ASP A 109 -2.42 8.22 1.19
N HIS A 110 -2.55 6.89 1.24
CA HIS A 110 -1.94 6.06 2.28
C HIS A 110 -0.40 6.14 2.25
N ILE A 111 0.23 5.98 1.08
CA ILE A 111 1.68 6.07 0.89
C ILE A 111 2.19 7.46 1.30
N TYR A 112 1.47 8.52 0.91
CA TYR A 112 1.83 9.88 1.26
C TYR A 112 1.76 10.12 2.77
N HIS A 113 0.67 9.70 3.43
CA HIS A 113 0.51 9.86 4.88
C HIS A 113 1.53 9.05 5.68
N LEU A 114 1.84 7.82 5.25
CA LEU A 114 2.90 7.02 5.85
C LEU A 114 4.25 7.73 5.73
N SER A 115 4.57 8.23 4.54
CA SER A 115 5.83 8.94 4.28
C SER A 115 5.96 10.21 5.13
N MET A 116 4.89 11.00 5.27
CA MET A 116 4.86 12.16 6.16
C MET A 116 5.13 11.77 7.62
N ARG A 117 4.52 10.69 8.11
CA ARG A 117 4.73 10.21 9.48
C ARG A 117 6.15 9.71 9.72
N ILE A 118 6.79 9.10 8.71
CA ILE A 118 8.20 8.69 8.78
C ILE A 118 9.09 9.92 8.91
N VAL A 119 8.88 10.92 8.05
CA VAL A 119 9.62 12.18 8.08
C VAL A 119 9.51 12.86 9.45
N GLU A 120 8.29 12.97 9.98
CA GLU A 120 8.06 13.57 11.30
C GLU A 120 8.72 12.77 12.43
N LYS A 121 8.57 11.44 12.42
CA LYS A 121 9.07 10.58 13.50
C LYS A 121 10.59 10.42 13.49
N LYS A 122 11.22 10.34 12.31
CA LYS A 122 12.68 10.28 12.17
C LYS A 122 13.33 11.67 12.11
N ASN A 123 12.53 12.74 12.22
CA ASN A 123 12.98 14.12 12.20
C ASN A 123 13.84 14.44 10.96
N LEU A 124 13.36 14.01 9.79
CA LEU A 124 14.02 14.22 8.50
C LEU A 124 13.66 15.61 7.93
N TYR A 125 14.54 16.15 7.09
CA TYR A 125 14.33 17.44 6.40
C TYR A 125 14.02 18.62 7.34
N GLN A 126 14.68 18.71 8.49
CA GLN A 126 14.44 19.75 9.51
C GLN A 126 14.62 21.19 8.99
N ASP A 127 15.47 21.36 7.98
CA ASP A 127 15.74 22.67 7.38
C ASP A 127 14.69 23.11 6.35
N CYS A 128 13.74 22.22 6.00
CA CYS A 128 12.67 22.53 5.06
C CYS A 128 11.48 23.23 5.73
N SER A 129 10.88 24.20 5.03
CA SER A 129 9.56 24.70 5.43
C SER A 129 8.51 23.59 5.29
N TYR A 130 7.42 23.64 6.07
CA TYR A 130 6.33 22.67 5.92
C TYR A 130 5.73 22.65 4.50
N ARG A 131 5.77 23.79 3.78
CA ARG A 131 5.33 23.86 2.39
C ARG A 131 6.24 23.03 1.48
N ASP A 132 7.55 23.20 1.61
CA ASP A 132 8.53 22.52 0.79
C ASP A 132 8.59 21.03 1.14
N LEU A 133 8.45 20.70 2.42
CA LEU A 133 8.37 19.32 2.89
C LEU A 133 7.25 18.54 2.20
N LYS A 134 6.04 19.11 2.09
CA LYS A 134 4.94 18.46 1.37
C LYS A 134 5.27 18.21 -0.10
N LEU A 135 6.02 19.11 -0.74
CA LEU A 135 6.44 18.93 -2.13
C LEU A 135 7.50 17.84 -2.26
N VAL A 136 8.52 17.85 -1.38
CA VAL A 136 9.60 16.84 -1.33
C VAL A 136 9.03 15.45 -1.09
N VAL A 137 8.16 15.29 -0.09
CA VAL A 137 7.53 14.00 0.21
C VAL A 137 6.69 13.53 -0.96
N ARG A 138 5.84 14.40 -1.54
CA ARG A 138 5.06 14.04 -2.73
C ARG A 138 5.96 13.64 -3.89
N TYR A 139 7.04 14.36 -4.14
CA TYR A 139 7.99 14.02 -5.21
C TYR A 139 8.58 12.61 -5.02
N HIS A 140 9.05 12.28 -3.81
CA HIS A 140 9.56 10.94 -3.53
C HIS A 140 8.49 9.86 -3.66
N CYS A 141 7.26 10.10 -3.19
CA CYS A 141 6.15 9.16 -3.37
C CYS A 141 5.87 8.90 -4.86
N GLU A 142 5.82 9.94 -5.69
CA GLU A 142 5.58 9.78 -7.13
C GLU A 142 6.73 9.08 -7.84
N ALA A 143 7.99 9.40 -7.50
CA ALA A 143 9.17 8.77 -8.07
C ALA A 143 9.22 7.27 -7.75
N ILE A 144 9.09 6.90 -6.46
CA ILE A 144 9.11 5.51 -6.01
C ILE A 144 7.93 4.72 -6.60
N THR A 145 6.73 5.30 -6.60
CA THR A 145 5.55 4.65 -7.21
C THR A 145 5.72 4.47 -8.72
N GLY A 146 6.35 5.44 -9.40
CA GLY A 146 6.66 5.36 -10.82
C GLY A 146 7.64 4.23 -11.15
N ILE A 147 8.70 4.09 -10.34
CA ILE A 147 9.67 2.99 -10.45
C ILE A 147 8.98 1.64 -10.23
N LEU A 148 8.24 1.49 -9.13
CA LEU A 148 7.52 0.25 -8.81
C LEU A 148 6.47 -0.13 -9.87
N ARG A 149 5.83 0.86 -10.51
CA ARG A 149 4.84 0.62 -11.57
C ARG A 149 5.48 -0.01 -12.81
N ASN A 150 6.70 0.41 -13.14
CA ASN A 150 7.42 -0.03 -14.33
C ASN A 150 8.56 -1.01 -14.01
N TRP A 151 8.49 -1.68 -12.85
CA TRP A 151 9.52 -2.60 -12.37
C TRP A 151 9.76 -3.77 -13.33
N THR A 152 11.04 -4.12 -13.53
CA THR A 152 11.49 -5.15 -14.48
C THR A 152 12.22 -6.31 -13.79
N ASP A 153 12.54 -7.35 -14.57
CA ASP A 153 13.37 -8.45 -14.08
C ASP A 153 14.80 -7.99 -13.78
N GLU A 154 15.35 -7.08 -14.59
CA GLU A 154 16.66 -6.46 -14.34
C GLU A 154 16.67 -5.65 -13.03
N ASP A 155 15.58 -4.91 -12.75
CA ASP A 155 15.46 -4.19 -11.47
C ASP A 155 15.46 -5.15 -10.28
N SER A 156 14.87 -6.34 -10.45
CA SER A 156 14.85 -7.37 -9.42
C SER A 156 16.26 -7.94 -9.13
N GLU A 157 17.08 -8.12 -10.17
CA GLU A 157 18.49 -8.51 -10.03
C GLU A 157 19.33 -7.41 -9.36
N ASN A 158 18.93 -6.14 -9.52
CA ASN A 158 19.66 -4.97 -9.02
C ASN A 158 18.97 -4.28 -7.83
N LEU A 159 18.03 -4.95 -7.14
CA LEU A 159 17.20 -4.36 -6.08
C LEU A 159 18.02 -3.60 -5.04
N ASP A 160 19.12 -4.20 -4.57
CA ASP A 160 19.97 -3.59 -3.53
C ASP A 160 20.63 -2.29 -3.98
N HIS A 161 21.09 -2.27 -5.23
CA HIS A 161 21.64 -1.05 -5.83
C HIS A 161 20.55 0.03 -5.95
N ILE A 162 19.37 -0.32 -6.47
CA ILE A 162 18.28 0.64 -6.68
C ILE A 162 17.85 1.25 -5.34
N VAL A 163 17.68 0.42 -4.31
CA VAL A 163 17.32 0.88 -2.97
C VAL A 163 18.40 1.80 -2.40
N HIS A 164 19.67 1.46 -2.56
CA HIS A 164 20.78 2.27 -2.09
C HIS A 164 20.78 3.67 -2.74
N GLU A 165 20.65 3.75 -4.06
CA GLU A 165 20.61 5.03 -4.78
C GLU A 165 19.41 5.89 -4.38
N ILE A 166 18.23 5.27 -4.23
CA ILE A 166 17.03 5.98 -3.77
C ILE A 166 17.24 6.50 -2.34
N ASN A 167 17.84 5.71 -1.45
CA ASN A 167 18.16 6.12 -0.09
C ASN A 167 19.10 7.34 -0.08
N LEU A 168 20.13 7.35 -0.93
CA LEU A 168 21.04 8.48 -1.08
C LEU A 168 20.36 9.73 -1.65
N LEU A 169 19.49 9.58 -2.65
CA LEU A 169 18.70 10.67 -3.22
C LEU A 169 17.72 11.27 -2.20
N MET A 170 17.04 10.42 -1.43
CA MET A 170 16.16 10.87 -0.35
C MET A 170 16.95 11.61 0.73
N GLY A 171 18.13 11.11 1.11
CA GLY A 171 19.00 11.76 2.08
C GLY A 171 19.70 13.03 1.58
N GLY A 172 19.51 13.44 0.33
CA GLY A 172 20.20 14.58 -0.27
C GLY A 172 21.72 14.38 -0.38
N LYS A 173 22.19 13.13 -0.34
CA LYS A 173 23.61 12.75 -0.38
C LYS A 173 24.15 12.63 -1.81
N ILE A 174 23.25 12.59 -2.79
CA ILE A 174 23.54 12.70 -4.22
C ILE A 174 22.82 13.95 -4.74
N ILE A 175 23.57 14.83 -5.39
CA ILE A 175 23.02 15.88 -6.24
C ILE A 175 23.23 15.39 -7.67
N PRO A 176 22.15 15.15 -8.45
CA PRO A 176 22.27 14.69 -9.83
C PRO A 176 22.98 15.70 -10.74
#